data_AF-A0A8K0XHY7-F1
#
_entry.id   AF-A0A8K0XHY7-F1
#
_cell.length_a   1.000
_cell.length_b   1.000
_cell.length_c   1.000
_cell.angle_alpha   90.00
_cell.angle_beta   90.00
_cell.angle_gamma   90.00
#
_symmetry.space_group_name_H-M   'P 1'
#
loop_
_entity.id
_entity.type
_entity.pdbx_description
1 polymer ?
#
loop_
_entity_poly.entity_id
_entity_poly.type
_entity_poly.pdbx_seq_one_letter_code
_entity_poly.pdbx_strand_id
1 'polypeptide(L)'
;MGSAASRRLPKEKPSWTGSRPRSEPGPTGEAAPPRPGRPLASETKSEEIEADAKDPQLMSNLSRLGPVRVDHRMQAVRAANQNHIQNMYRIRAQSEAQALSSQSTKNRLLASSLSELLEARKSVTSLAELEELAKRYRIDVEKLQQLCLCITSPSIDESTVVRTRDEHGEESVTMMARWVDPVLRPAQATR
;
A
#
# COMPACT_ATOMS: atom_id res chain seq x y z
N MET A 1 22.50 5.93 -26.22
CA MET A 1 22.59 7.34 -25.76
C MET A 1 21.51 7.56 -24.72
N GLY A 2 21.86 7.89 -23.48
CA GLY A 2 20.88 8.13 -22.41
C GLY A 2 21.47 9.08 -21.36
N SER A 3 20.93 10.29 -21.27
CA SER A 3 21.43 11.35 -20.38
C SER A 3 20.80 11.22 -19.00
N ALA A 4 21.60 10.85 -17.99
CA ALA A 4 21.22 10.92 -16.59
C ALA A 4 21.39 12.36 -16.07
N ALA A 5 20.29 13.07 -15.88
CA ALA A 5 20.29 14.40 -15.28
C ALA A 5 20.26 14.30 -13.75
N SER A 6 21.43 14.36 -13.10
CA SER A 6 21.53 14.52 -11.65
C SER A 6 21.05 15.92 -11.24
N ARG A 7 19.88 16.01 -10.60
CA ARG A 7 19.36 17.27 -10.04
C ARG A 7 20.20 17.65 -8.82
N ARG A 8 20.91 18.79 -8.91
CA ARG A 8 21.65 19.37 -7.78
C ARG A 8 20.69 20.17 -6.89
N LEU A 9 20.75 19.93 -5.59
CA LEU A 9 20.04 20.69 -4.56
C LEU A 9 20.59 22.13 -4.49
N PRO A 10 19.73 23.15 -4.25
CA PRO A 10 20.18 24.52 -4.05
C PRO A 10 21.05 24.61 -2.79
N LYS A 11 22.21 25.26 -2.93
CA LYS A 11 23.21 25.40 -1.85
C LYS A 11 22.96 26.62 -0.95
N GLU A 12 21.97 27.44 -1.27
CA GLU A 12 21.65 28.63 -0.49
C GLU A 12 20.63 28.31 0.60
N LYS A 13 20.99 28.68 1.83
CA LYS A 13 20.12 28.53 2.99
C LYS A 13 19.12 29.70 2.97
N PRO A 14 17.81 29.46 3.13
CA PRO A 14 16.83 30.52 3.16
C PRO A 14 17.09 31.47 4.34
N SER A 15 16.83 32.76 4.13
CA SER A 15 17.10 33.87 5.07
C SER A 15 16.39 33.77 6.43
N TRP A 16 15.44 32.84 6.58
CA TRP A 16 14.75 32.57 7.84
C TRP A 16 15.53 31.62 8.78
N THR A 17 16.61 31.00 8.30
CA THR A 17 17.46 30.15 9.15
C THR A 17 18.37 31.04 9.99
N GLY A 18 17.96 31.35 11.22
CA GLY A 18 18.72 32.19 12.14
C GLY A 18 20.18 31.77 12.31
N SER A 19 21.08 32.74 12.18
CA SER A 19 22.51 32.60 12.37
C SER A 19 22.82 32.18 13.81
N ARG A 20 23.29 30.94 14.00
CA ARG A 20 23.92 30.55 15.27
C ARG A 20 25.29 31.25 15.33
N PRO A 21 25.60 32.09 16.33
CA PRO A 21 26.95 32.61 16.47
C PRO A 21 27.89 31.45 16.79
N ARG A 22 28.87 31.26 15.91
CA ARG A 22 30.04 30.42 16.14
C ARG A 22 30.89 31.13 17.19
N SER A 23 30.93 30.61 18.41
CA SER A 23 31.83 31.09 19.46
C SER A 23 33.27 30.72 19.10
N GLU A 24 34.04 31.67 18.59
CA GLU A 24 35.50 31.60 18.59
C GLU A 24 36.03 32.13 19.94
N PRO A 25 37.09 31.53 20.51
CA PRO A 25 37.62 31.95 21.79
C PRO A 25 38.65 33.07 21.60
N GLY A 26 38.38 34.24 22.17
CA GLY A 26 39.33 35.34 22.30
C GLY A 26 39.13 36.02 23.66
N PRO A 27 40.21 36.52 24.30
CA PRO A 27 40.25 36.72 25.75
C PRO A 27 39.83 38.13 26.17
N THR A 28 39.72 38.31 27.48
CA THR A 28 39.58 39.56 28.26
C THR A 28 38.21 40.25 28.28
N GLY A 29 37.58 40.22 29.47
CA GLY A 29 36.52 41.16 29.85
C GLY A 29 35.54 40.61 30.89
N GLU A 30 35.87 40.82 32.17
CA GLU A 30 34.97 40.89 33.34
C GLU A 30 33.98 39.74 33.63
N ALA A 31 34.30 39.00 34.71
CA ALA A 31 33.42 38.03 35.34
C ALA A 31 32.19 38.71 35.97
N ALA A 32 31.05 38.64 35.29
CA ALA A 32 29.76 38.79 35.95
C ALA A 32 29.46 37.53 36.78
N PRO A 33 28.88 37.65 38.00
CA PRO A 33 28.52 36.49 38.81
C PRO A 33 27.48 35.63 38.06
N PRO A 34 27.55 34.29 38.17
CA PRO A 34 26.61 33.41 37.50
C PRO A 34 25.23 33.60 38.13
N ARG A 35 24.38 34.43 37.51
CA ARG A 35 22.94 34.36 37.78
C ARG A 35 22.51 32.94 37.42
N PRO A 36 21.81 32.20 38.29
CA PRO A 36 21.23 30.92 37.91
C PRO A 36 20.30 31.21 36.73
N GLY A 37 20.69 30.74 35.54
CA GLY A 37 19.95 30.94 34.31
C GLY A 37 18.61 30.26 34.48
N ARG A 38 17.57 31.04 34.82
CA ARG A 38 16.21 30.58 34.60
C ARG A 38 16.13 30.22 33.11
N PRO A 39 15.60 29.05 32.76
CA PRO A 39 15.45 28.67 31.36
C PRO A 39 14.60 29.76 30.68
N LEU A 40 15.17 30.42 29.67
CA LEU A 40 14.51 31.48 28.89
C LEU A 40 13.24 30.99 28.16
N ALA A 41 13.06 29.67 28.08
CA ALA A 41 11.88 29.03 27.53
C ALA A 41 11.47 27.87 28.42
N SER A 42 10.21 27.85 28.84
CA SER A 42 9.58 26.68 29.46
C SER A 42 8.58 26.06 28.50
N GLU A 43 8.50 24.73 28.50
CA GLU A 43 7.53 23.98 27.70
C GLU A 43 6.09 24.16 28.22
N THR A 44 5.96 24.46 29.51
CA THR A 44 4.68 24.71 30.16
C THR A 44 4.40 26.20 30.27
N LYS A 45 3.11 26.55 30.14
CA LYS A 45 2.61 27.93 30.22
C LYS A 45 2.68 28.42 31.67
N SER A 46 3.75 29.12 32.02
CA SER A 46 3.97 29.71 33.35
C SER A 46 3.33 31.10 33.45
N GLU A 47 3.07 31.56 34.67
CA GLU A 47 2.45 32.87 34.94
C GLU A 47 3.26 34.04 34.35
N GLU A 48 4.59 33.92 34.34
CA GLU A 48 5.51 34.89 33.71
C GLU A 48 5.33 34.93 32.19
N ILE A 49 5.13 33.78 31.54
CA ILE A 49 4.80 33.69 30.11
C ILE A 49 3.41 34.27 29.83
N GLU A 50 2.43 34.07 30.72
CA GLU A 50 1.10 34.66 30.56
C GLU A 50 1.09 36.18 30.72
N ALA A 51 1.98 36.74 31.54
CA ALA A 51 2.15 38.17 31.68
C ALA A 51 2.84 38.79 30.44
N ASP A 52 3.91 38.16 29.94
CA ASP A 52 4.65 38.61 28.74
C ASP A 52 3.82 38.45 27.46
N ALA A 53 2.98 37.41 27.38
CA ALA A 53 2.08 37.18 26.25
C ALA A 53 0.95 38.22 26.11
N LYS A 54 0.72 39.05 27.14
CA LYS A 54 -0.27 40.14 27.09
C LYS A 54 0.36 41.39 26.51
N ASP A 55 0.72 41.36 25.23
CA ASP A 55 1.18 42.54 24.52
C ASP A 55 0.00 43.52 24.29
N PRO A 56 -0.01 44.69 24.98
CA PRO A 56 -1.10 45.66 24.85
C PRO A 56 -1.14 46.31 23.46
N GLN A 57 0.01 46.42 22.77
CA GLN A 57 0.06 46.91 21.39
C GLN A 57 -0.55 45.88 20.44
N LEU A 58 -0.29 44.59 20.64
CA LEU A 58 -0.92 43.54 19.86
C LEU A 58 -2.44 43.52 20.02
N MET A 59 -2.94 43.62 21.25
CA MET A 59 -4.38 43.63 21.54
C MET A 59 -5.11 44.86 20.93
N SER A 60 -4.48 46.04 20.96
CA SER A 60 -5.03 47.23 20.31
C SER A 60 -5.03 47.12 18.77
N ASN A 61 -4.00 46.49 18.19
CA ASN A 61 -3.94 46.24 16.75
C ASN A 61 -4.95 45.18 16.29
N LEU A 62 -5.15 44.10 17.05
CA LEU A 62 -6.15 43.07 16.75
C LEU A 62 -7.58 43.60 16.84
N SER A 63 -7.88 44.41 17.86
CA SER A 63 -9.19 45.06 17.99
C SER A 63 -9.46 46.08 16.86
N ARG A 64 -8.42 46.78 16.40
CA ARG A 64 -8.50 47.70 15.26
C ARG A 64 -8.67 46.99 13.91
N LEU A 65 -8.03 45.84 13.71
CA LEU A 65 -8.14 45.05 12.48
C LEU A 65 -9.49 44.34 12.36
N GLY A 66 -10.10 43.98 13.49
CA GLY A 66 -11.39 43.30 13.53
C GLY A 66 -11.34 41.87 12.99
N PRO A 67 -12.45 41.11 13.07
CA PRO A 67 -12.49 39.76 12.54
C PRO A 67 -12.31 39.77 11.02
N VAL A 68 -11.26 39.10 10.55
CA VAL A 68 -11.00 38.91 9.11
C VAL A 68 -12.12 38.05 8.52
N ARG A 69 -12.89 38.63 7.60
CA ARG A 69 -13.89 37.90 6.83
C ARG A 69 -13.19 37.09 5.75
N VAL A 70 -12.97 35.82 6.02
CA VAL A 70 -12.55 34.87 5.01
C VAL A 70 -13.80 34.47 4.22
N ASP A 71 -13.84 34.78 2.93
CA ASP A 71 -14.87 34.25 2.05
C ASP A 71 -14.67 32.73 1.91
N HIS A 72 -15.54 31.96 2.55
CA HIS A 72 -15.47 30.48 2.57
C HIS A 72 -15.90 29.84 1.24
N ARG A 73 -15.68 30.50 0.10
CA ARG A 73 -15.97 29.97 -1.24
C ARG A 73 -14.93 28.96 -1.73
N MET A 74 -14.28 28.25 -0.81
CA MET A 74 -13.39 27.15 -1.11
C MET A 74 -14.27 25.96 -1.51
N GLN A 75 -14.66 25.91 -2.79
CA GLN A 75 -15.14 24.65 -3.37
C GLN A 75 -14.02 23.64 -3.15
N ALA A 76 -14.27 22.62 -2.33
CA ALA A 76 -13.35 21.52 -2.19
C ALA A 76 -13.19 20.91 -3.58
N VAL A 77 -12.06 21.22 -4.23
CA VAL A 77 -11.69 20.65 -5.52
C VAL A 77 -11.57 19.16 -5.27
N ARG A 78 -12.62 18.41 -5.62
CA ARG A 78 -12.56 16.95 -5.65
C ARG A 78 -11.48 16.64 -6.66
N ALA A 79 -10.28 16.31 -6.19
CA ALA A 79 -9.22 15.86 -7.06
C ALA A 79 -9.79 14.71 -7.90
N ALA A 80 -9.58 14.71 -9.21
CA ALA A 80 -10.04 13.64 -10.10
C ALA A 80 -9.63 12.24 -9.59
N ASN A 81 -8.58 12.20 -8.75
CA ASN A 81 -8.00 11.01 -8.16
C ASN A 81 -8.51 10.69 -6.74
N GLN A 82 -9.57 11.34 -6.25
CA GLN A 82 -10.13 11.09 -4.91
C GLN A 82 -10.41 9.60 -4.70
N ASN A 83 -11.01 8.94 -5.71
CA ASN A 83 -11.30 7.51 -5.65
C ASN A 83 -10.02 6.66 -5.60
N HIS A 84 -8.99 7.05 -6.33
CA HIS A 84 -7.70 6.35 -6.32
C HIS A 84 -7.00 6.48 -4.97
N ILE A 85 -6.99 7.68 -4.38
CA ILE A 85 -6.42 7.96 -3.07
C ILE A 85 -7.16 7.17 -1.97
N GLN A 86 -8.50 7.19 -2.00
CA GLN A 86 -9.32 6.40 -1.08
C GLN A 86 -9.06 4.90 -1.23
N ASN A 87 -8.88 4.41 -2.45
CA ASN A 87 -8.54 3.02 -2.71
C ASN A 87 -7.15 2.67 -2.15
N MET A 88 -6.15 3.53 -2.34
CA MET A 88 -4.81 3.34 -1.79
C MET A 88 -4.81 3.23 -0.26
N TYR A 89 -5.56 4.09 0.44
CA TYR A 89 -5.71 3.99 1.89
C TYR A 89 -6.41 2.69 2.32
N ARG A 90 -7.45 2.27 1.60
CA ARG A 90 -8.13 0.99 1.88
C ARG A 90 -7.20 -0.20 1.69
N ILE A 91 -6.45 -0.25 0.59
CA ILE A 91 -5.48 -1.33 0.31
C ILE A 91 -4.42 -1.38 1.40
N ARG A 92 -3.92 -0.22 1.85
CA ARG A 92 -2.94 -0.14 2.93
C ARG A 92 -3.50 -0.66 4.25
N ALA A 93 -4.68 -0.18 4.66
CA ALA A 93 -5.33 -0.61 5.89
C ALA A 93 -5.63 -2.13 5.89
N GLN A 94 -6.08 -2.66 4.74
CA GLN A 94 -6.26 -4.10 4.57
C GLN A 94 -4.93 -4.87 4.66
N SER A 95 -3.85 -4.34 4.06
CA SER A 95 -2.54 -4.97 4.13
C SER A 95 -1.98 -4.99 5.55
N GLU A 96 -2.16 -3.91 6.30
CA GLU A 96 -1.75 -3.83 7.71
C GLU A 96 -2.53 -4.82 8.57
N ALA A 97 -3.86 -4.91 8.39
CA ALA A 97 -4.69 -5.90 9.08
C ALA A 97 -4.28 -7.35 8.74
N GLN A 98 -3.93 -7.61 7.48
CA GLN A 98 -3.50 -8.94 7.04
C GLN A 98 -2.09 -9.29 7.53
N ALA A 99 -1.16 -8.34 7.59
CA ALA A 99 0.19 -8.54 8.12
C ALA A 99 0.18 -8.86 9.63
N LEU A 100 -0.80 -8.33 10.36
CA LEU A 100 -1.01 -8.66 11.77
C LEU A 100 -1.68 -10.04 11.97
N SER A 101 -2.30 -10.60 10.94
CA SER A 101 -2.97 -11.90 11.02
C SER A 101 -2.01 -13.03 10.62
N SER A 102 -1.86 -14.03 11.48
CA SER A 102 -1.12 -15.27 11.18
C SER A 102 -1.92 -16.28 10.35
N GLN A 103 -3.17 -15.96 10.00
CA GLN A 103 -4.05 -16.84 9.26
C GLN A 103 -3.96 -16.56 7.75
N SER A 104 -4.01 -17.63 6.94
CA SER A 104 -4.18 -17.45 5.50
C SER A 104 -5.50 -16.72 5.23
N THR A 105 -5.44 -15.65 4.46
CA THR A 105 -6.61 -14.83 4.15
C THR A 105 -7.51 -15.58 3.17
N LYS A 106 -8.82 -15.60 3.45
CA LYS A 106 -9.81 -16.25 2.59
C LYS A 106 -9.74 -15.66 1.19
N ASN A 107 -9.87 -16.49 0.15
CA ASN A 107 -9.76 -16.10 -1.26
C ASN A 107 -8.41 -15.49 -1.68
N ARG A 108 -7.33 -15.74 -0.94
CA ARG A 108 -5.99 -15.31 -1.32
C ARG A 108 -5.07 -16.52 -1.38
N LEU A 109 -4.61 -16.83 -2.59
CA LEU A 109 -3.70 -17.94 -2.84
C LEU A 109 -2.39 -17.45 -3.45
N LEU A 110 -1.33 -18.21 -3.21
CA LEU A 110 -0.10 -18.12 -3.97
C LEU A 110 -0.36 -18.57 -5.41
N ALA A 111 0.37 -17.99 -6.38
CA ALA A 111 0.20 -18.32 -7.79
C ALA A 111 0.45 -19.81 -8.09
N SER A 112 1.42 -20.43 -7.40
CA SER A 112 1.70 -21.87 -7.50
C SER A 112 0.50 -22.72 -7.03
N SER A 113 -0.07 -22.39 -5.87
CA SER A 113 -1.26 -23.07 -5.35
C SER A 113 -2.49 -22.85 -6.23
N LEU A 114 -2.58 -21.72 -6.93
CA LEU A 114 -3.64 -21.47 -7.91
C LEU A 114 -3.51 -22.41 -9.12
N SER A 115 -2.30 -22.60 -9.67
CA SER A 115 -2.11 -23.56 -10.75
C SER A 115 -2.48 -24.99 -10.34
N GLU A 116 -2.10 -25.41 -9.14
CA GLU A 116 -2.48 -26.72 -8.59
C GLU A 116 -4.00 -26.85 -8.41
N LEU A 117 -4.65 -25.81 -7.90
CA LEU A 117 -6.11 -25.78 -7.74
C LEU A 117 -6.84 -25.87 -9.09
N LEU A 118 -6.37 -25.16 -10.12
CA LEU A 118 -6.98 -25.23 -11.44
C LEU A 118 -6.79 -26.61 -12.08
N GLU A 119 -5.64 -27.24 -11.85
CA GLU A 119 -5.41 -28.62 -12.30
C GLU A 119 -6.31 -29.61 -11.56
N ALA A 120 -6.37 -29.53 -10.24
CA ALA A 120 -7.25 -30.35 -9.41
C ALA A 120 -8.73 -30.17 -9.76
N ARG A 121 -9.14 -28.98 -10.22
CA ARG A 121 -10.51 -28.73 -10.66
C ARG A 121 -10.88 -29.47 -11.94
N LYS A 122 -9.91 -29.84 -12.80
CA LYS A 122 -10.19 -30.62 -14.01
C LYS A 122 -10.70 -32.03 -13.72
N SER A 123 -10.34 -32.61 -12.58
CA SER A 123 -10.79 -33.94 -12.17
C SER A 123 -12.11 -33.93 -11.38
N VAL A 124 -12.57 -32.76 -10.95
CA VAL A 124 -13.83 -32.60 -10.19
C VAL A 124 -15.02 -32.67 -11.14
N THR A 125 -15.97 -33.56 -10.84
CA THR A 125 -17.18 -33.73 -11.67
C THR A 125 -18.49 -33.49 -10.92
N SER A 126 -18.45 -33.50 -9.58
CA SER A 126 -19.61 -33.26 -8.72
C SER A 126 -19.52 -31.92 -7.97
N LEU A 127 -20.68 -31.37 -7.60
CA LEU A 127 -20.75 -30.15 -6.78
C LEU A 127 -20.17 -30.35 -5.37
N ALA A 128 -20.35 -31.55 -4.79
CA ALA A 128 -19.82 -31.86 -3.46
C ALA A 128 -18.28 -31.86 -3.44
N GLU A 129 -17.65 -32.45 -4.46
CA GLU A 129 -16.20 -32.42 -4.65
C GLU A 129 -15.67 -30.99 -4.84
N LEU A 130 -16.45 -30.14 -5.53
CA LEU A 130 -16.09 -28.73 -5.73
C LEU A 130 -16.10 -27.96 -4.41
N GLU A 131 -17.09 -28.18 -3.55
CA GLU A 131 -17.15 -27.59 -2.21
C GLU A 131 -15.99 -28.07 -1.32
N GLU A 132 -15.62 -29.34 -1.41
CA GLU A 132 -14.48 -29.89 -0.68
C GLU A 132 -13.16 -29.31 -1.18
N LEU A 133 -12.99 -29.14 -2.49
CA LEU A 133 -11.83 -28.46 -3.07
C LEU A 133 -11.75 -27.01 -2.62
N ALA A 134 -12.88 -26.28 -2.66
CA ALA A 134 -12.97 -24.90 -2.21
C ALA A 134 -12.60 -24.76 -0.71
N LYS A 135 -13.04 -25.70 0.14
CA LYS A 135 -12.66 -25.76 1.56
C LYS A 135 -11.17 -25.98 1.77
N ARG A 136 -10.57 -26.93 1.03
CA ARG A 136 -9.12 -27.24 1.12
C ARG A 136 -8.25 -26.02 0.82
N TYR A 137 -8.62 -25.25 -0.20
CA TYR A 137 -7.90 -24.05 -0.61
C TYR A 137 -8.44 -22.75 0.01
N ARG A 138 -9.40 -22.83 0.94
CA ARG A 138 -10.02 -21.67 1.63
C ARG A 138 -10.54 -20.59 0.66
N ILE A 139 -11.18 -21.03 -0.42
CA ILE A 139 -11.83 -20.18 -1.42
C ILE A 139 -13.35 -20.36 -1.35
N ASP A 140 -14.10 -19.30 -1.67
CA ASP A 140 -15.54 -19.37 -1.90
C ASP A 140 -15.86 -20.04 -3.23
N VAL A 141 -16.85 -20.95 -3.23
CA VAL A 141 -17.26 -21.70 -4.42
C VAL A 141 -17.65 -20.77 -5.57
N GLU A 142 -18.34 -19.66 -5.27
CA GLU A 142 -18.70 -18.64 -6.26
C GLU A 142 -17.46 -18.00 -6.89
N LYS A 143 -16.42 -17.72 -6.09
CA LYS A 143 -15.17 -17.13 -6.57
C LYS A 143 -14.37 -18.13 -7.40
N LEU A 144 -14.37 -19.40 -7.00
CA LEU A 144 -13.80 -20.48 -7.78
C LEU A 144 -14.46 -20.57 -9.16
N GLN A 145 -15.80 -20.54 -9.21
CA GLN A 145 -16.56 -20.55 -10.46
C GLN A 145 -16.25 -19.33 -11.34
N GLN A 146 -16.20 -18.12 -10.76
CA GLN A 146 -15.84 -16.90 -11.48
C GLN A 146 -14.42 -16.95 -12.04
N LEU A 147 -13.45 -17.44 -11.26
CA LEU A 147 -12.06 -17.59 -11.69
C LEU A 147 -11.96 -18.52 -12.91
N CYS A 148 -12.72 -19.60 -12.89
CA CYS A 148 -12.74 -20.57 -13.95
C CYS A 148 -13.35 -20.08 -15.27
N LEU A 149 -14.21 -19.07 -15.24
CA LEU A 149 -14.71 -18.42 -16.45
C LEU A 149 -13.62 -17.56 -17.12
N CYS A 150 -12.68 -17.03 -16.33
CA CYS A 150 -11.65 -16.12 -16.80
C CYS A 150 -10.31 -16.82 -17.09
N ILE A 151 -10.02 -17.90 -16.35
CA ILE A 151 -8.72 -18.57 -16.36
C ILE A 151 -8.95 -20.08 -16.41
N THR A 152 -8.55 -20.68 -17.51
CA THR A 152 -8.42 -22.13 -17.70
C THR A 152 -6.95 -22.47 -17.86
N SER A 153 -6.55 -23.67 -17.41
CA SER A 153 -5.24 -24.23 -17.74
C SER A 153 -5.39 -25.25 -18.88
N PRO A 154 -4.48 -25.26 -19.87
CA PRO A 154 -4.54 -26.25 -20.94
C PRO A 154 -4.37 -27.66 -20.35
N SER A 155 -5.10 -28.62 -20.89
CA SER A 155 -4.96 -30.06 -20.59
C SER A 155 -4.26 -30.74 -21.77
N ILE A 156 -3.56 -31.84 -21.53
CA ILE A 156 -2.87 -32.59 -22.57
C ILE A 156 -3.81 -33.67 -23.10
N ASP A 157 -3.85 -33.84 -24.42
CA ASP A 157 -4.49 -34.99 -25.04
C ASP A 157 -3.49 -36.14 -25.20
N GLU A 158 -3.55 -37.10 -24.28
CA GLU A 158 -2.69 -38.29 -24.26
C GLU A 158 -2.87 -39.19 -25.49
N SER A 159 -3.91 -38.99 -26.30
CA SER A 159 -4.09 -39.74 -27.55
C SER A 159 -3.23 -39.21 -28.71
N THR A 160 -2.63 -38.02 -28.56
CA THR A 160 -1.92 -37.30 -29.64
C THR A 160 -0.40 -37.32 -29.48
N VAL A 161 0.15 -38.25 -28.70
CA VAL A 161 1.58 -38.30 -28.40
C VAL A 161 2.36 -38.75 -29.63
N VAL A 162 3.14 -37.84 -30.20
CA VAL A 162 4.09 -38.13 -31.26
C VAL A 162 5.50 -38.07 -30.67
N ARG A 163 6.20 -39.20 -30.71
CA ARG A 163 7.62 -39.27 -30.35
C ARG A 163 8.43 -39.25 -31.63
N THR A 164 9.22 -38.22 -31.81
CA THR A 164 10.13 -38.06 -32.95
C THR A 164 11.55 -38.18 -32.45
N ARG A 165 12.38 -38.92 -33.16
CA ARG A 165 13.81 -39.00 -32.90
C ARG A 165 14.53 -38.31 -34.03
N ASP A 166 15.25 -37.25 -33.71
CA ASP A 166 15.98 -36.48 -34.70
C ASP A 166 17.26 -37.21 -35.13
N GLU A 167 17.83 -36.84 -36.28
CA GLU A 167 19.05 -37.44 -36.83
C GLU A 167 20.27 -37.32 -35.89
N HIS A 168 20.22 -36.40 -34.93
CA HIS A 168 21.23 -36.19 -33.90
C HIS A 168 21.03 -37.05 -32.63
N GLY A 169 19.99 -37.89 -32.61
CA GLY A 169 19.70 -38.79 -31.49
C GLY A 169 18.88 -38.17 -30.35
N GLU A 170 18.49 -36.89 -30.46
CA GLU A 170 17.59 -36.21 -29.53
C GLU A 170 16.15 -36.73 -29.70
N GLU A 171 15.49 -37.00 -28.58
CA GLU A 171 14.10 -37.45 -28.54
C GLU A 171 13.18 -36.26 -28.23
N SER A 172 12.31 -35.91 -29.17
CA SER A 172 11.28 -34.88 -28.98
C SER A 172 9.90 -35.53 -28.81
N VAL A 173 9.17 -35.11 -27.78
CA VAL A 173 7.79 -35.55 -27.55
C VAL A 173 6.87 -34.36 -27.80
N THR A 174 6.05 -34.47 -28.83
CA THR A 174 5.03 -33.46 -29.16
C THR A 174 3.66 -34.01 -28.80
N MET A 175 2.84 -33.20 -28.12
CA MET A 175 1.48 -33.56 -27.69
C MET A 175 0.55 -32.38 -27.99
N MET A 176 -0.71 -32.64 -28.34
CA MET A 176 -1.69 -31.58 -28.50
C MET A 176 -2.26 -31.14 -27.15
N ALA A 177 -2.31 -29.82 -26.96
CA ALA A 177 -3.03 -29.22 -25.85
C ALA A 177 -4.50 -29.02 -26.21
N ARG A 178 -5.40 -29.37 -25.28
CA ARG A 178 -6.85 -29.17 -25.37
C ARG A 178 -7.37 -28.36 -24.17
N TRP A 179 -8.37 -27.52 -24.42
CA TRP A 179 -9.08 -26.80 -23.36
C TRP A 179 -10.27 -27.65 -22.91
N VAL A 180 -10.30 -28.03 -21.64
CA VAL A 180 -11.38 -28.87 -21.07
C VAL A 180 -12.08 -28.09 -19.98
N ASP A 181 -13.39 -27.90 -20.15
CA ASP A 181 -14.27 -27.39 -19.10
C ASP A 181 -15.05 -28.55 -18.47
N PRO A 182 -14.83 -28.86 -17.18
CA PRO A 182 -15.58 -29.91 -16.50
C PRO A 182 -17.03 -29.47 -16.29
N VAL A 183 -17.96 -30.22 -16.87
CA VAL A 183 -19.40 -30.01 -16.67
C VAL A 183 -19.81 -30.58 -15.31
N LEU A 184 -20.25 -29.71 -14.40
CA LEU A 184 -20.75 -30.11 -13.09
C LEU A 184 -22.10 -30.82 -13.27
N ARG A 185 -22.15 -32.13 -12.97
CA ARG A 185 -23.42 -32.86 -13.02
C ARG A 185 -24.27 -32.51 -11.79
N PRO A 186 -25.53 -32.08 -11.95
CA PRO A 186 -26.41 -31.89 -10.80
C PRO A 186 -26.66 -33.25 -10.14
N ALA A 187 -26.66 -33.27 -8.80
CA ALA A 187 -26.95 -34.47 -8.03
C ALA A 187 -28.31 -35.03 -8.47
N GLN A 188 -28.32 -36.27 -8.97
CA GLN A 188 -29.57 -36.93 -9.33
C GLN A 188 -30.38 -37.12 -8.05
N ALA A 189 -31.54 -36.47 -7.99
CA ALA A 189 -32.51 -36.67 -6.92
C ALA A 189 -32.99 -38.13 -6.98
N THR A 190 -32.44 -38.98 -6.12
CA THR A 190 -33.01 -40.30 -5.85
C THR A 190 -34.37 -40.10 -5.20
N ARG A 191 -35.39 -40.64 -5.86
CA ARG A 191 -36.81 -40.59 -5.49
C ARG A 191 -37.17 -41.77 -4.61
#